data_AF-A0A6B3MVZ9-F1
#
_entry.id   AF-A0A6B3MVZ9-F1
#
_cell.length_a   1.000
_cell.length_b   1.000
_cell.length_c   1.000
_cell.angle_alpha   90.00
_cell.angle_beta   90.00
_cell.angle_gamma   90.00
#
_symmetry.space_group_name_H-M   'P 1'
#
loop_
_entity.id
_entity.type
_entity.pdbx_description
1 polymer ?
#
loop_
_entity_poly.entity_id
_entity_poly.type
_entity_poly.pdbx_seq_one_letter_code
_entity_poly.pdbx_strand_id
1 'polypeptide(L)'
;MLLRPGYILSLLMVTLTGCTAVANSNPVTSQLIPNPEGQQHPKSIKDRLVRELNLNHVQRKQLHSIRIEYEESIIDLRQEMSQAKQTLSDLMVGTADRETIRTQYQQVQVLNQQLGKLRFESMLQMREVMTPEQRIQFAQFMRQRSNQNPLSD
;
A
#
# COMPACT_ATOMS: atom_id res chain seq x y z
N MET A 1 -16.41 -34.37 37.07
CA MET A 1 -15.53 -33.69 38.04
C MET A 1 -14.26 -34.51 38.16
N LEU A 2 -13.19 -34.10 37.47
CA LEU A 2 -11.87 -34.72 37.57
C LEU A 2 -10.88 -33.62 37.96
N LEU A 3 -10.18 -33.86 39.05
CA LEU A 3 -9.38 -32.92 39.80
C LEU A 3 -8.11 -32.50 39.04
N ARG A 4 -7.87 -31.19 38.97
CA ARG A 4 -6.54 -30.58 38.87
C ARG A 4 -6.00 -30.41 40.29
N PRO A 5 -4.71 -30.71 40.54
CA PRO A 5 -3.76 -29.63 40.90
C PRO A 5 -2.34 -29.98 40.43
N GLY A 6 -1.38 -29.08 40.21
CA GLY A 6 -1.25 -27.64 40.36
C GLY A 6 0.09 -27.26 39.72
N TYR A 7 0.16 -26.10 39.08
CA TYR A 7 1.41 -25.61 38.47
C TYR A 7 2.26 -24.96 39.55
N ILE A 8 3.42 -25.56 39.85
CA ILE A 8 4.41 -24.96 40.75
C ILE A 8 5.09 -23.82 39.98
N LEU A 9 4.81 -22.60 40.43
CA LEU A 9 5.42 -21.36 40.00
C LEU A 9 6.87 -21.31 40.51
N SER A 10 7.84 -21.80 39.74
CA SER A 10 9.26 -21.58 40.02
C SER A 10 9.72 -20.26 39.40
N LEU A 11 9.59 -19.20 40.20
CA LEU A 11 10.16 -17.89 39.92
C LEU A 11 11.67 -17.93 40.22
N LEU A 12 12.50 -18.26 39.23
CA LEU A 12 13.95 -18.15 39.35
C LEU A 12 14.41 -16.82 38.73
N MET A 13 14.54 -15.81 39.58
CA MET A 13 15.21 -14.55 39.26
C MET A 13 16.72 -14.81 39.10
N VAL A 14 17.19 -14.88 37.85
CA VAL A 14 18.62 -14.76 37.55
C VAL A 14 18.88 -13.31 37.17
N THR A 15 19.30 -12.54 38.17
CA THR A 15 19.96 -11.25 37.96
C THR A 15 21.38 -11.52 37.48
N LEU A 16 21.67 -11.19 36.22
CA LEU A 16 23.05 -11.15 35.73
C LEU A 16 23.37 -9.75 35.22
N THR A 17 24.06 -9.03 36.09
CA THR A 17 25.22 -8.18 35.85
C THR A 17 25.18 -7.28 34.60
N GLY A 18 24.95 -5.99 34.86
CA GLY A 18 25.07 -4.94 33.85
C GLY A 18 26.49 -4.77 33.35
N CYS A 19 26.66 -4.85 32.04
CA CYS A 19 27.77 -4.21 31.35
C CYS A 19 27.37 -2.75 31.11
N THR A 20 28.04 -1.80 31.77
CA THR A 20 27.96 -0.40 31.37
C THR A 20 28.67 -0.25 30.03
N ALA A 21 27.90 -0.22 28.94
CA ALA A 21 28.39 0.26 27.67
C ALA A 21 28.75 1.74 27.83
N VAL A 22 30.02 2.08 27.63
CA VAL A 22 30.49 3.46 27.60
C VAL A 22 29.86 4.13 26.36
N ALA A 23 28.90 5.01 26.59
CA ALA A 23 28.27 5.81 25.54
C ALA A 23 29.27 6.88 25.07
N ASN A 24 29.88 6.67 23.90
CA ASN A 24 30.66 7.68 23.21
C ASN A 24 29.72 8.73 22.61
N SER A 25 29.36 9.77 23.37
CA SER A 25 28.61 10.90 22.83
C SER A 25 29.56 11.82 22.07
N ASN A 26 29.75 11.54 20.78
CA ASN A 26 30.21 12.54 19.83
C ASN A 26 29.13 13.64 19.79
N PRO A 27 29.43 14.91 20.12
CA PRO A 27 28.48 15.98 19.87
C PRO A 27 28.41 16.18 18.36
N VAL A 28 27.41 15.57 17.72
CA VAL A 28 27.00 15.97 16.37
C VAL A 28 26.57 17.41 16.49
N THR A 29 27.49 18.29 16.10
CA THR A 29 27.18 19.70 15.88
C THR A 29 26.20 19.70 14.73
N SER A 30 24.91 19.90 15.03
CA SER A 30 23.88 20.19 14.04
C SER A 30 24.27 21.50 13.35
N GLN A 31 25.09 21.40 12.31
CA GLN A 31 25.21 22.47 11.36
C GLN A 31 23.83 22.61 10.70
N LEU A 32 23.10 23.65 11.09
CA LEU A 32 22.00 24.17 10.30
C LEU A 32 22.59 24.56 8.95
N ILE A 33 22.55 23.63 8.00
CA ILE A 33 22.67 23.96 6.58
C ILE A 33 21.41 24.77 6.26
N PRO A 34 21.52 26.03 5.83
CA PRO A 34 20.37 26.78 5.36
C PRO A 34 19.78 26.00 4.17
N ASN A 35 18.55 25.54 4.32
CA ASN A 35 17.81 24.90 3.25
C ASN A 35 17.64 25.94 2.12
N PRO A 36 18.10 25.68 0.88
CA PRO A 36 17.85 26.61 -0.21
C PRO A 36 16.34 26.62 -0.49
N GLU A 37 15.69 27.70 -0.05
CA GLU A 37 14.33 28.07 -0.44
C GLU A 37 14.26 28.11 -1.97
N GLY A 38 13.56 27.14 -2.57
CA GLY A 38 13.41 27.08 -4.02
C GLY A 38 13.19 25.70 -4.64
N GLN A 39 13.15 24.63 -3.86
CA GLN A 39 12.67 23.35 -4.38
C GLN A 39 11.16 23.44 -4.63
N GLN A 40 10.81 23.86 -5.85
CA GLN A 40 9.49 23.68 -6.44
C GLN A 40 9.09 22.23 -6.22
N HIS A 41 8.23 21.98 -5.22
CA HIS A 41 7.71 20.65 -5.00
C HIS A 41 7.03 20.23 -6.30
N PRO A 42 7.40 19.09 -6.90
CA PRO A 42 6.72 18.62 -8.10
C PRO A 42 5.23 18.56 -7.75
N LYS A 43 4.44 19.40 -8.44
CA LYS A 43 3.01 19.56 -8.15
C LYS A 43 2.38 18.18 -8.06
N SER A 44 1.62 17.92 -6.99
CA SER A 44 1.04 16.61 -6.74
C SER A 44 0.28 16.14 -8.00
N ILE A 45 0.35 14.84 -8.30
CA ILE A 45 -0.41 14.20 -9.38
C ILE A 45 -1.91 14.57 -9.28
N LYS A 46 -2.41 14.76 -8.04
CA LYS A 46 -3.77 15.25 -7.76
C LYS A 46 -4.01 16.66 -8.31
N ASP A 47 -3.04 17.56 -8.15
CA ASP A 47 -3.14 18.95 -8.61
C ASP A 47 -3.07 19.07 -10.12
N ARG A 48 -2.31 18.17 -10.77
CA ARG A 48 -2.28 18.08 -12.24
C ARG A 48 -3.62 17.62 -12.80
N LEU A 49 -4.17 16.54 -12.24
CA LEU A 49 -5.46 15.99 -12.68
C LEU A 49 -6.61 17.00 -12.52
N VAL A 50 -6.63 17.76 -11.42
CA VAL A 50 -7.67 18.80 -11.21
C VAL A 50 -7.57 19.93 -12.22
N ARG A 51 -6.35 20.38 -12.55
CA ARG A 51 -6.15 21.45 -13.54
C ARG A 51 -6.42 20.98 -14.97
N GLU A 52 -5.95 19.81 -15.34
CA GLU A 52 -6.06 19.29 -16.71
C GLU A 52 -7.53 18.97 -17.09
N LEU A 53 -8.35 18.55 -16.12
CA LEU A 53 -9.76 18.19 -16.35
C LEU A 53 -10.77 19.35 -16.17
N ASN A 54 -10.31 20.53 -15.74
CA ASN A 54 -11.17 21.68 -15.43
C ASN A 54 -12.41 21.33 -14.56
N LEU A 55 -12.23 20.43 -13.58
CA LEU A 55 -13.33 19.94 -12.75
C LEU A 55 -13.92 21.08 -11.91
N ASN A 56 -15.24 21.21 -11.91
CA ASN A 56 -15.91 22.17 -11.03
C ASN A 56 -15.87 21.69 -9.56
N HIS A 57 -16.22 22.58 -8.62
CA HIS A 57 -16.14 22.27 -7.19
C HIS A 57 -16.98 21.05 -6.76
N VAL A 58 -18.17 20.86 -7.35
CA VAL A 58 -19.06 19.73 -7.05
C VAL A 58 -18.43 18.43 -7.55
N GLN A 59 -17.99 18.40 -8.81
CA GLN A 59 -17.31 17.23 -9.41
C GLN A 59 -16.05 16.84 -8.62
N ARG A 60 -15.25 17.83 -8.18
CA ARG A 60 -14.06 17.55 -7.36
C ARG A 60 -14.40 16.87 -6.04
N LYS A 61 -15.44 17.33 -5.36
CA LYS A 61 -15.90 16.71 -4.11
C LYS A 61 -16.39 15.28 -4.36
N GLN A 62 -17.22 15.07 -5.38
CA GLN A 62 -17.73 13.73 -5.72
C GLN A 62 -16.62 12.75 -6.08
N LEU A 63 -15.68 13.16 -6.95
CA LEU A 63 -14.52 12.32 -7.32
C LEU A 63 -13.61 12.04 -6.12
N HIS A 64 -13.49 12.98 -5.18
CA HIS A 64 -12.73 12.75 -3.96
C HIS A 64 -13.40 11.72 -3.05
N SER A 65 -14.71 11.82 -2.86
CA SER A 65 -15.50 10.85 -2.09
C SER A 65 -15.42 9.45 -2.70
N ILE A 66 -15.63 9.32 -4.01
CA ILE A 66 -15.49 8.04 -4.73
C ILE A 66 -14.08 7.48 -4.55
N ARG A 67 -13.04 8.31 -4.56
CA ARG A 67 -11.68 7.81 -4.32
C ARG A 67 -11.53 7.22 -2.92
N ILE A 68 -11.96 7.96 -1.89
CA ILE A 68 -11.84 7.53 -0.49
C ILE A 68 -12.60 6.22 -0.26
N GLU A 69 -13.82 6.10 -0.82
CA GLU A 69 -14.67 4.91 -0.68
C GLU A 69 -13.97 3.61 -1.11
N TYR A 70 -13.15 3.65 -2.16
CA TYR A 70 -12.46 2.46 -2.69
C TYR A 70 -11.01 2.34 -2.20
N GLU A 71 -10.43 3.41 -1.66
CA GLU A 71 -9.00 3.48 -1.34
C GLU A 71 -8.60 2.47 -0.27
N GLU A 72 -9.37 2.36 0.80
CA GLU A 72 -9.13 1.41 1.89
C GLU A 72 -9.14 -0.04 1.38
N SER A 73 -10.20 -0.47 0.71
CA SER A 73 -10.29 -1.84 0.17
C SER A 73 -9.21 -2.15 -0.87
N ILE A 74 -8.78 -1.16 -1.66
CA ILE A 74 -7.67 -1.33 -2.60
C ILE A 74 -6.33 -1.49 -1.88
N ILE A 75 -6.11 -0.75 -0.78
CA ILE A 75 -4.89 -0.84 0.02
C ILE A 75 -4.80 -2.23 0.67
N ASP A 76 -5.87 -2.65 1.33
CA ASP A 76 -5.92 -3.95 2.02
C ASP A 76 -5.67 -5.09 1.04
N LEU A 77 -6.38 -5.09 -0.08
CA LEU A 77 -6.26 -6.14 -1.09
C LEU A 77 -4.87 -6.16 -1.76
N ARG A 78 -4.21 -5.00 -1.88
CA ARG A 78 -2.80 -4.95 -2.35
C ARG A 78 -1.85 -5.55 -1.34
N GLN A 79 -2.08 -5.34 -0.05
CA GLN A 79 -1.26 -5.93 1.00
C GLN A 79 -1.42 -7.46 1.01
N GLU A 80 -2.66 -7.95 0.96
CA GLU A 80 -2.95 -9.38 0.85
C GLU A 80 -2.33 -10.00 -0.41
N MET A 81 -2.47 -9.32 -1.55
CA MET A 81 -1.85 -9.74 -2.81
C MET A 81 -0.33 -9.86 -2.69
N SER A 82 0.32 -8.87 -2.08
CA SER A 82 1.77 -8.85 -1.90
C SER A 82 2.23 -10.03 -1.04
N GLN A 83 1.54 -10.28 0.08
CA GLN A 83 1.80 -11.43 0.95
C GLN A 83 1.59 -12.75 0.20
N ALA A 84 0.48 -12.89 -0.53
CA ALA A 84 0.19 -14.10 -1.28
C ALA A 84 1.21 -14.39 -2.39
N LYS A 85 1.70 -13.34 -3.08
CA LYS A 85 2.78 -13.45 -4.06
C LYS A 85 4.11 -13.84 -3.40
N GLN A 86 4.43 -13.28 -2.24
CA GLN A 86 5.63 -13.67 -1.47
C GLN A 86 5.57 -15.13 -1.05
N THR A 87 4.45 -15.57 -0.46
CA THR A 87 4.26 -16.97 -0.10
C THR A 87 4.39 -17.90 -1.30
N LEU A 88 3.82 -17.52 -2.46
CA LEU A 88 4.00 -18.31 -3.68
C LEU A 88 5.48 -18.41 -4.07
N SER A 89 6.23 -17.31 -4.01
CA SER A 89 7.67 -17.29 -4.29
C SER A 89 8.44 -18.22 -3.36
N ASP A 90 8.12 -18.21 -2.06
CA ASP A 90 8.78 -19.06 -1.07
C ASP A 90 8.48 -20.55 -1.31
N LEU A 91 7.22 -20.89 -1.63
CA LEU A 91 6.81 -22.25 -1.95
C LEU A 91 7.48 -22.80 -3.22
N MET A 92 7.77 -21.94 -4.21
CA MET A 92 8.42 -22.33 -5.46
C MET A 92 9.88 -22.75 -5.27
N VAL A 93 10.57 -22.21 -4.26
CA VAL A 93 11.98 -22.54 -3.94
C VAL A 93 12.07 -23.62 -2.85
N GLY A 94 11.03 -23.77 -2.04
CA GLY A 94 10.96 -24.73 -0.95
C GLY A 94 10.66 -26.17 -1.39
N THR A 95 10.29 -27.00 -0.41
CA THR A 95 9.98 -28.43 -0.59
C THR A 95 8.47 -28.71 -0.69
N ALA A 96 7.66 -27.66 -0.90
CA ALA A 96 6.21 -27.78 -1.00
C ALA A 96 5.81 -28.68 -2.17
N ASP A 97 4.73 -29.45 -1.99
CA ASP A 97 4.20 -30.26 -3.07
C ASP A 97 3.48 -29.40 -4.13
N ARG A 98 3.23 -30.01 -5.29
CA ARG A 98 2.64 -29.33 -6.44
C ARG A 98 1.24 -28.80 -6.19
N GLU A 99 0.41 -29.48 -5.41
CA GLU A 99 -0.96 -29.06 -5.14
C GLU A 99 -1.01 -27.88 -4.19
N THR A 100 -0.10 -27.83 -3.21
CA THR A 100 0.09 -26.66 -2.34
C THR A 100 0.46 -25.42 -3.16
N ILE A 101 1.41 -25.53 -4.09
CA ILE A 101 1.82 -24.43 -4.98
C ILE A 101 0.64 -23.96 -5.86
N ARG A 102 -0.12 -24.91 -6.44
CA ARG A 102 -1.29 -24.59 -7.28
C ARG A 102 -2.37 -23.85 -6.49
N THR A 103 -2.65 -24.28 -5.27
CA THR A 103 -3.62 -23.65 -4.39
C THR A 103 -3.20 -22.21 -4.07
N GLN A 104 -1.92 -21.99 -3.75
CA GLN A 104 -1.41 -20.63 -3.51
C GLN A 104 -1.48 -19.75 -4.77
N TYR A 105 -1.18 -20.30 -5.95
CA TYR A 105 -1.34 -19.57 -7.21
C TYR A 105 -2.80 -19.18 -7.46
N GLN A 106 -3.76 -20.07 -7.19
CA GLN A 106 -5.18 -19.76 -7.29
C GLN A 106 -5.59 -18.62 -6.35
N GLN A 107 -5.07 -18.60 -5.13
CA GLN A 107 -5.29 -17.48 -4.19
C GLN A 107 -4.82 -16.15 -4.80
N VAL A 108 -3.62 -16.11 -5.38
CA VAL A 108 -3.12 -14.92 -6.10
C VAL A 108 -4.05 -14.51 -7.25
N GLN A 109 -4.57 -15.47 -8.02
CA GLN A 109 -5.51 -15.18 -9.11
C GLN A 109 -6.83 -14.57 -8.61
N VAL A 110 -7.39 -15.12 -7.53
CA VAL A 110 -8.63 -14.60 -6.91
C VAL A 110 -8.44 -13.16 -6.45
N LEU A 111 -7.35 -12.86 -5.73
CA LEU A 111 -7.06 -11.51 -5.26
C LEU A 111 -6.86 -10.54 -6.45
N ASN A 112 -6.30 -11.01 -7.56
CA ASN A 112 -6.05 -10.18 -8.75
C ASN A 112 -7.38 -9.79 -9.40
N GLN A 113 -8.30 -10.75 -9.51
CA GLN A 113 -9.65 -10.52 -10.04
C GLN A 113 -10.42 -9.55 -9.15
N GLN A 114 -10.37 -9.71 -7.83
CA GLN A 114 -11.01 -8.80 -6.89
C GLN A 114 -10.46 -7.37 -7.02
N LEU A 115 -9.14 -7.22 -7.19
CA LEU A 115 -8.50 -5.91 -7.33
C LEU A 115 -8.88 -5.26 -8.67
N GLY A 116 -8.91 -6.06 -9.74
CA GLY A 116 -9.41 -5.63 -11.05
C GLY A 116 -10.85 -5.13 -10.96
N LYS A 117 -11.73 -5.88 -10.28
CA LYS A 117 -13.12 -5.51 -10.07
C LYS A 117 -13.25 -4.19 -9.31
N LEU A 118 -12.56 -4.01 -8.18
CA LEU A 118 -12.62 -2.75 -7.42
C LEU A 118 -12.15 -1.55 -8.24
N ARG A 119 -11.06 -1.70 -8.99
CA ARG A 119 -10.57 -0.64 -9.89
C ARG A 119 -11.57 -0.31 -10.99
N PHE A 120 -12.21 -1.33 -11.55
CA PHE A 120 -13.24 -1.17 -12.58
C PHE A 120 -14.45 -0.39 -12.03
N GLU A 121 -15.00 -0.80 -10.89
CA GLU A 121 -16.17 -0.13 -10.28
C GLU A 121 -15.85 1.32 -9.90
N SER A 122 -14.69 1.58 -9.28
CA SER A 122 -14.22 2.93 -8.99
C SER A 122 -14.10 3.79 -10.25
N MET A 123 -13.55 3.24 -11.33
CA MET A 123 -13.44 3.93 -12.62
C MET A 123 -14.83 4.23 -13.22
N LEU A 124 -15.75 3.28 -13.14
CA LEU A 124 -17.11 3.43 -13.64
C LEU A 124 -17.85 4.56 -12.91
N GLN A 125 -17.78 4.60 -11.57
CA GLN A 125 -18.39 5.69 -10.80
C GLN A 125 -17.74 7.04 -11.08
N MET A 126 -16.40 7.11 -11.18
CA MET A 126 -15.73 8.37 -11.55
C MET A 126 -16.16 8.86 -12.93
N ARG A 127 -16.37 7.94 -13.89
CA ARG A 127 -16.84 8.26 -15.24
C ARG A 127 -18.20 8.95 -15.22
N GLU A 128 -19.11 8.53 -14.34
CA GLU A 128 -20.46 9.10 -14.23
C GLU A 128 -20.47 10.58 -13.82
N VAL A 129 -19.46 11.02 -13.06
CA VAL A 129 -19.31 12.41 -12.62
C VAL A 129 -18.76 13.34 -13.72
N MET A 130 -18.00 12.80 -14.66
CA MET A 130 -17.29 13.56 -15.70
C MET A 130 -18.11 13.70 -16.98
N THR A 131 -17.95 14.82 -17.70
CA THR A 131 -18.49 14.99 -19.06
C THR A 131 -17.77 14.08 -20.07
N PRO A 132 -18.35 13.83 -21.26
CA PRO A 132 -17.68 13.09 -22.33
C PRO A 132 -16.26 13.59 -22.65
N GLU A 133 -16.08 14.91 -22.72
CA GLU A 133 -14.80 15.56 -23.04
C GLU A 133 -13.79 15.34 -21.91
N GLN A 134 -14.22 15.48 -20.65
CA GLN A 134 -13.39 15.22 -19.47
C GLN A 134 -12.95 13.76 -19.38
N ARG A 135 -13.80 12.81 -19.79
CA ARG A 135 -13.43 11.38 -19.84
C ARG A 135 -12.29 11.10 -20.82
N ILE A 136 -12.29 11.79 -21.97
CA ILE A 136 -11.20 11.66 -22.97
C ILE A 136 -9.87 12.16 -22.38
N GLN A 137 -9.89 13.33 -21.74
CA GLN A 137 -8.72 13.90 -21.08
C GLN A 137 -8.23 13.00 -19.93
N PHE A 138 -9.15 12.45 -19.12
CA PHE A 138 -8.82 11.53 -18.05
C PHE A 138 -8.16 10.26 -18.59
N ALA A 139 -8.68 9.67 -19.67
CA ALA A 139 -8.07 8.51 -20.30
C ALA A 139 -6.65 8.78 -20.82
N GLN A 140 -6.40 9.97 -21.39
CA GLN A 140 -5.06 10.39 -21.81
C GLN A 140 -4.11 10.50 -20.62
N PHE A 141 -4.55 11.13 -19.53
CA PHE A 141 -3.77 11.25 -18.29
C PHE A 141 -3.41 9.87 -17.71
N MET A 142 -4.35 8.94 -17.67
CA MET A 142 -4.12 7.59 -17.14
C MET A 142 -3.10 6.81 -17.99
N ARG A 143 -3.13 6.94 -19.32
CA ARG A 143 -2.12 6.35 -20.21
C ARG A 143 -0.73 6.92 -19.96
N GLN A 144 -0.60 8.23 -19.81
CA GLN A 144 0.69 8.87 -19.49
C GLN A 144 1.26 8.34 -18.17
N ARG A 145 0.40 8.18 -17.16
CA ARG A 145 0.81 7.63 -15.86
C ARG A 145 1.27 6.17 -15.96
N SER A 146 0.57 5.34 -16.73
CA SER A 146 0.97 3.95 -16.95
C SER A 146 2.33 3.84 -17.62
N ASN A 147 2.59 4.68 -18.63
CA ASN A 147 3.87 4.69 -19.35
C ASN A 147 5.03 5.18 -18.47
N GLN A 148 4.75 6.00 -17.46
CA GLN A 148 5.76 6.48 -16.52
C GLN A 148 6.10 5.48 -15.41
N ASN A 149 5.29 4.44 -15.21
CA ASN A 149 5.51 3.46 -14.15
C ASN A 149 5.38 2.01 -14.68
N PRO A 150 6.33 1.56 -15.52
CA PRO A 150 6.25 0.27 -16.23
C PRO A 150 6.32 -0.97 -15.32
N LEU A 151 6.57 -0.82 -14.01
CA LEU A 151 6.81 -1.91 -13.05
C LEU A 151 5.58 -2.28 -12.20
N SER A 152 4.36 -2.08 -12.72
CA SER A 152 3.12 -2.23 -11.91
C SER A 152 2.31 -3.52 -12.18
N ASP A 153 2.77 -4.41 -13.06
CA ASP A 153 2.10 -5.70 -13.38
C ASP A 153 2.80 -6.88 -12.68
#